data_AF-A0A2U1Q0W9-F1
#
_entry.id   AF-A0A2U1Q0W9-F1
#
_cell.length_a   1.000
_cell.length_b   1.000
_cell.length_c   1.000
_cell.angle_alpha   90.00
_cell.angle_beta   90.00
_cell.angle_gamma   90.00
#
_symmetry.space_group_name_H-M   'P 1'
#
loop_
_entity.id
_entity.type
_entity.pdbx_description
1 polymer ?
#
loop_
_entity_poly.entity_id
_entity_poly.type
_entity_poly.pdbx_seq_one_letter_code
_entity_poly.pdbx_strand_id
1 'polypeptide(L)'
;MPSTNSGLESDSSSKRFLATWLIGGLVAGISITAALHTGWPELSPFNNNRKKKRPVRVYMDGCFDMMHYGHCNALRQARGVGDQLIVGVVSDAEITANKGPPVTPLHERMLMVSAVKWVDEVIPDAPYAITEEFMRKLFDEYNIDYIIHGDDPCIMPDGTDAYALAKKAGRYKQIKRTEGVSSTDIVGRMLLCVRERTTSESPSHASLQRQFSSGHSKKYDDGGPRSGTRVSHFLPTSRRIVQFSNEKAAEPNSRIVYIDGAFDLFHAGHVEILRLARGLGDFLLVGIHTDQTVSANRGAHRPIMNLHERSLSVLACRYVDEVIIGAPWEVSKDMITTFNISLVVHGTVAEDDDFEKDYKNELTTPAR
;
A
#
# COMPACT_ATOMS: atom_id res chain seq x y z
N MET A 1 -55.27 -45.19 -16.31
CA MET A 1 -54.81 -46.27 -15.40
C MET A 1 -53.36 -45.97 -14.99
N PRO A 2 -52.92 -46.46 -13.81
CA PRO A 2 -51.86 -45.84 -12.99
C PRO A 2 -50.45 -46.43 -13.26
N SER A 3 -49.34 -45.82 -12.82
CA SER A 3 -48.80 -45.89 -11.44
C SER A 3 -47.75 -44.76 -11.16
N THR A 4 -47.98 -43.82 -10.21
CA THR A 4 -47.66 -43.78 -8.74
C THR A 4 -46.24 -43.33 -8.32
N ASN A 5 -46.21 -42.19 -7.57
CA ASN A 5 -45.37 -41.88 -6.38
C ASN A 5 -43.83 -41.81 -6.51
N SER A 6 -43.08 -41.05 -5.68
CA SER A 6 -43.33 -40.01 -4.64
C SER A 6 -41.95 -39.46 -4.20
N GLY A 7 -41.75 -38.24 -3.66
CA GLY A 7 -42.59 -37.09 -3.31
C GLY A 7 -41.81 -36.16 -2.34
N LEU A 8 -42.35 -34.96 -2.01
CA LEU A 8 -41.92 -34.02 -0.94
C LEU A 8 -40.51 -33.37 -1.17
N GLU A 9 -40.18 -32.13 -0.81
CA GLU A 9 -40.88 -30.94 -0.27
C GLU A 9 -39.99 -29.70 -0.57
N SER A 10 -40.36 -28.42 -0.42
CA SER A 10 -41.58 -27.75 0.08
C SER A 10 -41.88 -26.45 -0.71
N ASP A 11 -42.14 -25.30 -0.05
CA ASP A 11 -42.47 -23.98 -0.63
C ASP A 11 -41.91 -22.83 0.22
N SER A 12 -41.64 -21.66 -0.38
CA SER A 12 -41.97 -20.31 0.16
C SER A 12 -41.31 -19.20 -0.67
N SER A 13 -42.14 -18.44 -1.39
CA SER A 13 -41.78 -17.11 -1.93
C SER A 13 -42.25 -16.01 -0.96
N SER A 14 -41.48 -14.94 -0.79
CA SER A 14 -41.95 -13.76 -0.04
C SER A 14 -41.44 -12.43 -0.62
N LYS A 15 -42.27 -11.40 -0.46
CA LYS A 15 -42.39 -10.27 -1.40
C LYS A 15 -41.84 -8.95 -0.84
N ARG A 16 -41.62 -8.02 -1.76
CA ARG A 16 -41.23 -6.62 -1.52
C ARG A 16 -42.33 -5.86 -0.76
N PHE A 17 -41.94 -4.96 0.15
CA PHE A 17 -42.84 -4.08 0.89
C PHE A 17 -42.76 -2.63 0.39
N LEU A 18 -43.92 -2.02 0.10
CA LEU A 18 -44.10 -0.57 0.02
C LEU A 18 -45.60 -0.27 0.07
N ALA A 19 -46.07 0.41 1.12
CA ALA A 19 -47.44 0.91 1.22
C ALA A 19 -47.50 2.10 2.19
N THR A 20 -47.82 3.28 1.65
CA THR A 20 -48.11 4.50 2.42
C THR A 20 -49.61 4.74 2.39
N TRP A 21 -50.25 5.00 3.54
CA TRP A 21 -51.63 5.49 3.59
C TRP A 21 -51.80 6.56 4.67
N LEU A 22 -52.50 7.63 4.31
CA LEU A 22 -52.81 8.80 5.15
C LEU A 22 -54.34 9.01 5.17
N ILE A 23 -54.97 8.77 6.33
CA ILE A 23 -56.32 9.21 6.73
C ILE A 23 -56.23 9.32 8.27
N GLY A 24 -56.69 10.34 9.00
CA GLY A 24 -57.56 11.46 8.66
C GLY A 24 -58.73 11.51 9.66
N GLY A 25 -58.58 12.19 10.81
CA GLY A 25 -59.59 12.18 11.89
C GLY A 25 -59.46 13.29 12.94
N LEU A 26 -60.61 13.81 13.38
CA LEU A 26 -60.85 14.96 14.27
C LEU A 26 -61.95 14.53 15.29
N VAL A 27 -62.16 15.10 16.50
CA VAL A 27 -61.73 16.34 17.17
C VAL A 27 -61.56 16.05 18.68
N ALA A 28 -60.73 16.81 19.43
CA ALA A 28 -61.01 17.36 20.79
C ALA A 28 -59.76 17.50 21.69
N GLY A 29 -59.53 18.71 22.21
CA GLY A 29 -58.54 18.95 23.26
C GLY A 29 -59.17 19.05 24.64
N ILE A 30 -58.48 18.52 25.66
CA ILE A 30 -58.72 18.84 27.08
C ILE A 30 -57.35 19.03 27.74
N SER A 31 -57.01 20.27 28.07
CA SER A 31 -55.93 20.58 29.00
C SER A 31 -56.52 20.72 30.40
N ILE A 32 -56.32 19.72 31.26
CA ILE A 32 -56.50 19.87 32.71
C ILE A 32 -55.28 19.29 33.42
N THR A 33 -54.60 20.15 34.15
CA THR A 33 -53.56 19.80 35.11
C THR A 33 -54.17 19.07 36.30
N ALA A 34 -53.80 17.80 36.52
CA ALA A 34 -54.06 17.10 37.76
C ALA A 34 -52.88 16.17 38.09
N ALA A 35 -52.12 16.50 39.13
CA ALA A 35 -51.04 15.66 39.62
C ALA A 35 -51.62 14.46 40.39
N LEU A 36 -51.29 13.25 39.96
CA LEU A 36 -51.46 12.04 40.76
C LEU A 36 -50.15 11.24 40.76
N HIS A 37 -49.57 11.08 41.94
CA HIS A 37 -48.39 10.24 42.18
C HIS A 37 -48.73 8.77 41.96
N THR A 38 -48.26 8.19 40.85
CA THR A 38 -47.95 6.76 40.75
C THR A 38 -46.63 6.61 40.00
N GLY A 39 -45.67 5.91 40.59
CA GLY A 39 -44.26 6.01 40.21
C GLY A 39 -43.92 5.59 38.78
N TRP A 40 -43.24 6.47 38.06
CA TRP A 40 -42.30 6.07 37.01
C TRP A 40 -40.91 5.91 37.61
N PRO A 41 -40.15 4.84 37.27
CA PRO A 41 -38.77 4.72 37.71
C PRO A 41 -37.96 5.84 37.05
N GLU A 42 -37.25 6.60 37.87
CA GLU A 42 -36.32 7.63 37.43
C GLU A 42 -35.22 6.94 36.61
N LEU A 43 -35.29 7.09 35.28
CA LEU A 43 -34.29 6.56 34.36
C LEU A 43 -32.98 7.33 34.61
N SER A 44 -32.11 6.75 35.43
CA SER A 44 -30.80 7.33 35.70
C SER A 44 -30.05 7.52 34.39
N PRO A 45 -29.31 8.63 34.23
CA PRO A 45 -28.47 8.81 33.06
C PRO A 45 -27.43 7.70 33.05
N PHE A 46 -27.53 6.79 32.08
CA PHE A 46 -26.60 5.68 31.90
C PHE A 46 -25.17 6.22 31.80
N ASN A 47 -24.44 6.17 32.92
CA ASN A 47 -23.07 6.63 33.02
C ASN A 47 -22.18 5.67 32.23
N ASN A 48 -22.03 5.95 30.94
CA ASN A 48 -21.37 5.12 29.96
C ASN A 48 -19.83 5.23 30.08
N ASN A 49 -19.33 5.00 31.29
CA ASN A 49 -17.93 4.98 31.68
C ASN A 49 -17.23 3.70 31.14
N ARG A 50 -17.30 3.51 29.82
CA ARG A 50 -16.46 2.56 29.09
C ARG A 50 -15.02 3.04 29.22
N LYS A 51 -14.29 2.52 30.22
CA LYS A 51 -12.84 2.68 30.35
C LYS A 51 -12.22 2.41 28.98
N LYS A 52 -11.59 3.43 28.38
CA LYS A 52 -10.88 3.27 27.10
C LYS A 52 -9.86 2.14 27.28
N LYS A 53 -9.99 1.06 26.50
CA LYS A 53 -8.99 -0.01 26.50
C LYS A 53 -7.67 0.60 26.05
N ARG A 54 -6.55 0.17 26.64
CA ARG A 54 -5.22 0.57 26.15
C ARG A 54 -5.07 0.10 24.68
N PRO A 55 -4.39 0.88 23.82
CA PRO A 55 -4.12 0.45 22.45
C PRO A 55 -3.30 -0.84 22.45
N VAL A 56 -3.60 -1.73 21.51
CA VAL A 56 -2.82 -2.93 21.22
C VAL A 56 -1.62 -2.53 20.36
N ARG A 57 -0.40 -2.65 20.87
CA ARG A 57 0.83 -2.33 20.12
C ARG A 57 1.36 -3.59 19.45
N VAL A 58 1.62 -3.55 18.15
CA VAL A 58 2.18 -4.70 17.42
C VAL A 58 3.53 -4.35 16.82
N TYR A 59 4.42 -5.32 16.79
CA TYR A 59 5.76 -5.19 16.22
C TYR A 59 5.88 -6.06 14.97
N MET A 60 6.55 -5.55 13.94
CA MET A 60 6.97 -6.34 12.77
C MET A 60 8.37 -5.90 12.37
N ASP A 61 9.26 -6.83 12.09
CA ASP A 61 10.59 -6.56 11.56
C ASP A 61 10.78 -7.08 10.13
N GLY A 62 11.89 -6.63 9.55
CA GLY A 62 12.37 -7.09 8.26
C GLY A 62 13.59 -6.30 7.80
N CYS A 63 14.20 -6.78 6.73
CA CYS A 63 15.24 -6.02 6.06
C CYS A 63 14.65 -4.79 5.36
N PHE A 64 13.46 -4.91 4.73
CA PHE A 64 12.85 -3.86 3.88
C PHE A 64 13.78 -3.33 2.76
N ASP A 65 14.65 -4.21 2.28
CA ASP A 65 15.62 -3.97 1.21
C ASP A 65 14.92 -4.07 -0.16
N MET A 66 15.14 -3.09 -1.03
CA MET A 66 14.35 -2.89 -2.26
C MET A 66 12.82 -2.92 -1.99
N MET A 67 12.36 -2.05 -1.09
CA MET A 67 10.97 -2.01 -0.61
C MET A 67 9.96 -1.83 -1.76
N HIS A 68 8.81 -2.48 -1.65
CA HIS A 68 7.80 -2.58 -2.71
C HIS A 68 6.40 -2.79 -2.13
N TYR A 69 5.33 -2.65 -2.92
CA TYR A 69 3.93 -2.76 -2.45
C TYR A 69 3.61 -4.03 -1.63
N GLY A 70 4.29 -5.15 -1.91
CA GLY A 70 4.20 -6.37 -1.08
C GLY A 70 4.60 -6.19 0.38
N HIS A 71 5.67 -5.43 0.67
CA HIS A 71 6.07 -5.03 2.02
C HIS A 71 5.02 -4.09 2.63
N CYS A 72 4.55 -3.11 1.86
CA CYS A 72 3.51 -2.16 2.30
C CYS A 72 2.20 -2.88 2.69
N ASN A 73 1.78 -3.91 1.92
CA ASN A 73 0.61 -4.72 2.26
C ASN A 73 0.85 -5.62 3.48
N ALA A 74 2.08 -6.07 3.73
CA ALA A 74 2.41 -6.79 4.95
C ALA A 74 2.28 -5.87 6.18
N LEU A 75 2.84 -4.66 6.11
CA LEU A 75 2.71 -3.63 7.15
C LEU A 75 1.22 -3.23 7.34
N ARG A 76 0.44 -3.08 6.28
CA ARG A 76 -1.02 -2.88 6.36
C ARG A 76 -1.73 -4.01 7.11
N GLN A 77 -1.38 -5.27 6.81
CA GLN A 77 -1.96 -6.43 7.50
C GLN A 77 -1.56 -6.45 8.98
N ALA A 78 -0.29 -6.22 9.31
CA ALA A 78 0.19 -6.13 10.68
C ALA A 78 -0.54 -5.01 11.45
N ARG A 79 -0.66 -3.82 10.87
CA ARG A 79 -1.40 -2.69 11.46
C ARG A 79 -2.89 -2.99 11.68
N GLY A 80 -3.47 -3.92 10.93
CA GLY A 80 -4.84 -4.42 11.14
C GLY A 80 -4.99 -5.45 12.26
N VAL A 81 -3.89 -5.92 12.88
CA VAL A 81 -3.90 -6.85 14.03
C VAL A 81 -3.92 -6.11 15.38
N GLY A 82 -3.62 -4.81 15.40
CA GLY A 82 -3.59 -3.97 16.59
C GLY A 82 -3.96 -2.50 16.33
N ASP A 83 -3.75 -1.66 17.33
CA ASP A 83 -4.07 -0.22 17.31
C ASP A 83 -2.87 0.66 17.00
N GLN A 84 -1.63 0.14 17.04
CA GLN A 84 -0.39 0.81 16.64
C GLN A 84 0.63 -0.20 16.09
N LEU A 85 1.35 0.14 15.02
CA LEU A 85 2.42 -0.68 14.42
C LEU A 85 3.80 -0.04 14.59
N ILE A 86 4.71 -0.78 15.20
CA ILE A 86 6.10 -0.44 15.43
C ILE A 86 6.94 -1.34 14.55
N VAL A 87 7.87 -0.77 13.77
CA VAL A 87 8.63 -1.54 12.77
C VAL A 87 10.12 -1.58 13.10
N GLY A 88 10.67 -2.78 13.26
CA GLY A 88 12.11 -2.99 13.39
C GLY A 88 12.78 -3.06 12.02
N VAL A 89 13.77 -2.20 11.77
CA VAL A 89 14.57 -2.23 10.54
C VAL A 89 15.92 -2.86 10.86
N VAL A 90 16.16 -4.05 10.30
CA VAL A 90 17.37 -4.83 10.59
C VAL A 90 18.62 -4.11 10.07
N SER A 91 19.72 -4.13 10.83
CA SER A 91 20.98 -3.43 10.47
C SER A 91 21.66 -4.02 9.23
N ASP A 92 22.51 -3.24 8.56
CA ASP A 92 23.26 -3.72 7.38
C ASP A 92 24.24 -4.87 7.74
N ALA A 93 24.78 -4.87 8.97
CA ALA A 93 25.66 -5.91 9.48
C ALA A 93 24.92 -7.23 9.75
N GLU A 94 23.77 -7.16 10.44
CA GLU A 94 22.90 -8.31 10.70
C GLU A 94 22.39 -8.95 9.40
N ILE A 95 22.02 -8.11 8.43
CA ILE A 95 21.66 -8.54 7.08
C ILE A 95 22.82 -9.29 6.41
N THR A 96 24.01 -8.69 6.41
CA THR A 96 25.19 -9.26 5.75
C THR A 96 25.58 -10.61 6.34
N ALA A 97 25.48 -10.78 7.66
CA ALA A 97 25.79 -12.02 8.35
C ALA A 97 24.81 -13.17 8.03
N ASN A 98 23.53 -12.87 7.77
CA ASN A 98 22.47 -13.88 7.66
C ASN A 98 22.01 -14.19 6.23
N LYS A 99 22.05 -13.22 5.31
CA LYS A 99 21.58 -13.39 3.92
C LYS A 99 22.51 -12.83 2.82
N GLY A 100 23.53 -12.06 3.19
CA GLY A 100 24.35 -11.26 2.27
C GLY A 100 23.99 -9.77 2.30
N PRO A 101 24.84 -8.89 1.77
CA PRO A 101 24.72 -7.44 1.95
C PRO A 101 23.42 -6.88 1.32
N PRO A 102 22.81 -5.84 1.92
CA PRO A 102 21.63 -5.21 1.33
C PRO A 102 22.03 -4.32 0.14
N VAL A 103 21.07 -4.07 -0.76
CA VAL A 103 21.25 -3.10 -1.85
C VAL A 103 21.01 -1.68 -1.33
N THR A 104 19.96 -1.51 -0.53
CA THR A 104 19.57 -0.24 0.07
C THR A 104 20.21 -0.08 1.47
N PRO A 105 20.96 0.99 1.76
CA PRO A 105 21.58 1.19 3.07
C PRO A 105 20.54 1.46 4.17
N LEU A 106 20.88 1.17 5.44
CA LEU A 106 19.95 1.27 6.58
C LEU A 106 19.13 2.57 6.63
N HIS A 107 19.76 3.73 6.42
CA HIS A 107 19.08 5.02 6.52
C HIS A 107 17.99 5.23 5.45
N GLU A 108 18.21 4.75 4.22
CA GLU A 108 17.19 4.77 3.17
C GLU A 108 16.07 3.77 3.44
N ARG A 109 16.39 2.58 3.97
CA ARG A 109 15.39 1.58 4.37
C ARG A 109 14.50 2.10 5.51
N MET A 110 15.09 2.79 6.48
CA MET A 110 14.35 3.50 7.55
C MET A 110 13.46 4.61 7.01
N LEU A 111 13.93 5.42 6.06
CA LEU A 111 13.12 6.47 5.42
C LEU A 111 11.90 5.85 4.71
N MET A 112 12.12 4.79 3.91
CA MET A 112 11.07 4.08 3.18
C MET A 112 10.02 3.47 4.11
N VAL A 113 10.44 2.79 5.18
CA VAL A 113 9.53 2.23 6.19
C VAL A 113 8.76 3.34 6.91
N SER A 114 9.44 4.42 7.30
CA SER A 114 8.81 5.59 7.94
C SER A 114 7.79 6.25 7.02
N ALA A 115 7.99 6.22 5.71
CA ALA A 115 7.04 6.79 4.74
C ALA A 115 5.72 5.99 4.62
N VAL A 116 5.67 4.72 5.05
CA VAL A 116 4.45 3.91 4.95
C VAL A 116 3.41 4.38 5.98
N LYS A 117 2.19 4.69 5.50
CA LYS A 117 1.12 5.30 6.32
C LYS A 117 0.54 4.43 7.44
N TRP A 118 0.82 3.13 7.42
CA TRP A 118 0.41 2.18 8.46
C TRP A 118 1.44 2.02 9.58
N VAL A 119 2.62 2.65 9.47
CA VAL A 119 3.69 2.59 10.46
C VAL A 119 3.57 3.77 11.41
N ASP A 120 3.52 3.49 12.71
CA ASP A 120 3.42 4.52 13.76
C ASP A 120 4.82 4.88 14.32
N GLU A 121 5.74 3.91 14.41
CA GLU A 121 7.08 4.07 15.00
C GLU A 121 8.10 3.16 14.27
N VAL A 122 9.37 3.57 14.20
CA VAL A 122 10.46 2.78 13.58
C VAL A 122 11.62 2.62 14.56
N ILE A 123 12.07 1.38 14.76
CA ILE A 123 13.22 1.01 15.59
C ILE A 123 14.39 0.70 14.65
N PRO A 124 15.51 1.45 14.71
CA PRO A 124 16.73 1.13 13.98
C PRO A 124 17.45 -0.07 14.61
N ASP A 125 18.35 -0.68 13.84
CA ASP A 125 19.27 -1.72 14.31
C ASP A 125 18.61 -2.90 15.03
N ALA A 126 17.44 -3.33 14.52
CA ALA A 126 16.80 -4.55 14.98
C ALA A 126 17.72 -5.77 14.70
N PRO A 127 17.79 -6.76 15.61
CA PRO A 127 18.51 -8.01 15.34
C PRO A 127 17.77 -8.83 14.26
N TYR A 128 18.48 -9.71 13.55
CA TYR A 128 17.87 -10.56 12.53
C TYR A 128 16.93 -11.63 13.13
N ALA A 129 17.20 -12.06 14.37
CA ALA A 129 16.37 -12.99 15.12
C ALA A 129 15.92 -12.37 16.45
N ILE A 130 14.74 -12.75 16.92
CA ILE A 130 14.20 -12.31 18.21
C ILE A 130 14.98 -13.01 19.34
N THR A 131 15.97 -12.33 19.92
CA THR A 131 16.70 -12.79 21.10
C THR A 131 15.88 -12.60 22.38
N GLU A 132 16.23 -13.27 23.48
CA GLU A 132 15.54 -13.07 24.77
C GLU A 132 15.64 -11.63 25.28
N GLU A 133 16.80 -10.99 25.09
CA GLU A 133 17.03 -9.60 25.49
C GLU A 133 16.17 -8.64 24.69
N PHE A 134 16.17 -8.78 23.36
CA PHE A 134 15.36 -7.93 22.50
C PHE A 134 13.86 -8.19 22.69
N MET A 135 13.46 -9.44 22.94
CA MET A 135 12.07 -9.79 23.28
C MET A 135 11.60 -9.12 24.59
N ARG A 136 12.45 -9.08 25.64
CA ARG A 136 12.17 -8.29 26.86
C ARG A 136 12.04 -6.81 26.52
N LYS A 137 12.98 -6.24 25.75
CA LYS A 137 12.92 -4.85 25.31
C LYS A 137 11.60 -4.51 24.59
N LEU A 138 11.17 -5.35 23.65
CA LEU A 138 9.90 -5.19 22.94
C LEU A 138 8.71 -5.19 23.92
N PHE A 139 8.67 -6.12 24.88
CA PHE A 139 7.51 -6.29 25.75
C PHE A 139 7.47 -5.31 26.93
N ASP A 140 8.61 -4.99 27.52
CA ASP A 140 8.72 -4.24 28.77
C ASP A 140 8.95 -2.73 28.51
N GLU A 141 9.78 -2.37 27.53
CA GLU A 141 10.06 -0.96 27.17
C GLU A 141 9.08 -0.46 26.09
N TYR A 142 9.03 -1.13 24.93
CA TYR A 142 8.16 -0.73 23.83
C TYR A 142 6.69 -1.11 24.01
N ASN A 143 6.33 -1.83 25.08
CA ASN A 143 4.97 -2.25 25.42
C ASN A 143 4.26 -3.01 24.27
N ILE A 144 5.00 -3.77 23.47
CA ILE A 144 4.47 -4.58 22.37
C ILE A 144 3.60 -5.72 22.92
N ASP A 145 2.41 -5.88 22.36
CA ASP A 145 1.48 -6.98 22.63
C ASP A 145 1.81 -8.25 21.85
N TYR A 146 2.05 -8.11 20.54
CA TYR A 146 2.32 -9.21 19.61
C TYR A 146 3.42 -8.88 18.60
N ILE A 147 4.23 -9.89 18.27
CA ILE A 147 5.17 -9.88 17.15
C ILE A 147 4.46 -10.49 15.93
N ILE A 148 4.50 -9.80 14.80
CA ILE A 148 3.81 -10.15 13.56
C ILE A 148 4.85 -10.42 12.47
N HIS A 149 4.70 -11.53 11.75
CA HIS A 149 5.51 -11.78 10.56
C HIS A 149 4.70 -12.52 9.48
N GLY A 150 5.26 -12.63 8.27
CA GLY A 150 4.72 -13.46 7.20
C GLY A 150 4.62 -14.95 7.55
N ASP A 151 3.90 -15.68 6.70
CA ASP A 151 3.76 -17.14 6.73
C ASP A 151 4.98 -17.90 6.15
N ASP A 152 5.92 -17.20 5.52
CA ASP A 152 7.21 -17.73 5.09
C ASP A 152 8.08 -18.20 6.28
N PRO A 153 8.77 -19.37 6.20
CA PRO A 153 9.71 -19.81 7.23
C PRO A 153 10.95 -18.92 7.31
N CYS A 154 11.22 -18.34 8.49
CA CYS A 154 12.45 -17.60 8.77
C CYS A 154 13.45 -18.50 9.51
N ILE A 155 14.24 -19.21 8.72
CA ILE A 155 15.25 -20.16 9.21
C ILE A 155 16.62 -19.49 9.22
N MET A 156 17.30 -19.59 10.36
CA MET A 156 18.66 -19.11 10.60
C MET A 156 19.71 -20.06 9.96
N PRO A 157 20.97 -19.64 9.79
CA PRO A 157 22.02 -20.49 9.23
C PRO A 157 22.28 -21.81 9.99
N ASP A 158 21.91 -21.88 11.28
CA ASP A 158 22.00 -23.09 12.12
C ASP A 158 20.74 -23.99 12.04
N GLY A 159 19.74 -23.62 11.24
CA GLY A 159 18.48 -24.34 11.10
C GLY A 159 17.39 -23.96 12.11
N THR A 160 17.65 -23.02 13.03
CA THR A 160 16.65 -22.56 14.01
C THR A 160 15.65 -21.55 13.43
N ASP A 161 14.50 -21.40 14.07
CA ASP A 161 13.44 -20.46 13.68
C ASP A 161 13.65 -19.11 14.38
N ALA A 162 13.84 -18.04 13.60
CA ALA A 162 14.14 -16.69 14.09
C ALA A 162 13.09 -16.12 15.07
N TYR A 163 11.87 -16.70 15.09
CA TYR A 163 10.76 -16.30 15.96
C TYR A 163 10.38 -17.37 17.00
N ALA A 164 11.21 -18.40 17.20
CA ALA A 164 10.91 -19.51 18.12
C ALA A 164 10.53 -19.06 19.54
N LEU A 165 11.21 -18.04 20.08
CA LEU A 165 10.92 -17.49 21.40
C LEU A 165 9.54 -16.80 21.46
N ALA A 166 9.23 -15.97 20.46
CA ALA A 166 7.93 -15.29 20.35
C ALA A 166 6.76 -16.29 20.19
N LYS A 167 6.98 -17.38 19.43
CA LYS A 167 6.05 -18.49 19.25
C LYS A 167 5.84 -19.24 20.56
N LYS A 168 6.91 -19.62 21.27
CA LYS A 168 6.87 -20.29 22.58
C LYS A 168 6.17 -19.44 23.66
N ALA A 169 6.30 -18.11 23.59
CA ALA A 169 5.60 -17.18 24.48
C ALA A 169 4.10 -17.01 24.16
N GLY A 170 3.60 -17.55 23.04
CA GLY A 170 2.22 -17.35 22.60
C GLY A 170 1.92 -15.94 22.08
N ARG A 171 2.97 -15.16 21.74
CA ARG A 171 2.87 -13.73 21.36
C ARG A 171 3.22 -13.47 19.89
N TYR A 172 3.32 -14.52 19.09
CA TYR A 172 3.55 -14.45 17.65
C TYR A 172 2.23 -14.60 16.87
N LYS A 173 2.06 -13.82 15.79
CA LYS A 173 0.92 -13.95 14.86
C LYS A 173 1.41 -13.89 13.42
N GLN A 174 0.72 -14.60 12.53
CA GLN A 174 1.04 -14.65 11.11
C GLN A 174 0.09 -13.81 10.26
N ILE A 175 0.65 -13.21 9.21
CA ILE A 175 -0.07 -12.54 8.13
C ILE A 175 0.31 -13.20 6.80
N LYS A 176 -0.55 -13.08 5.78
CA LYS A 176 -0.31 -13.75 4.49
C LYS A 176 0.67 -12.98 3.63
N ARG A 177 1.56 -13.70 2.95
CA ARG A 177 2.40 -13.18 1.87
C ARG A 177 1.56 -12.49 0.78
N THR A 178 2.13 -11.47 0.15
CA THR A 178 1.49 -10.75 -0.96
C THR A 178 1.86 -11.38 -2.30
N GLU A 179 0.88 -11.95 -2.99
CA GLU A 179 1.06 -12.53 -4.33
C GLU A 179 1.38 -11.49 -5.41
N GLY A 180 2.29 -11.88 -6.32
CA GLY A 180 2.63 -11.12 -7.53
C GLY A 180 3.86 -10.20 -7.42
N VAL A 181 4.61 -10.21 -6.30
CA VAL A 181 5.88 -9.48 -6.15
C VAL A 181 6.84 -10.13 -5.16
N SER A 182 8.13 -10.00 -5.43
CA SER A 182 9.22 -10.20 -4.46
C SER A 182 10.45 -9.40 -4.89
N SER A 183 11.40 -9.14 -4.00
CA SER A 183 12.68 -8.54 -4.37
C SER A 183 13.42 -9.37 -5.44
N THR A 184 13.34 -10.71 -5.38
CA THR A 184 13.91 -11.63 -6.39
C THR A 184 13.26 -11.48 -7.76
N ASP A 185 11.93 -11.36 -7.81
CA ASP A 185 11.17 -11.08 -9.03
C ASP A 185 11.60 -9.72 -9.63
N ILE A 186 11.59 -8.66 -8.82
CA ILE A 186 12.02 -7.31 -9.25
C ILE A 186 13.46 -7.32 -9.80
N VAL A 187 14.40 -7.98 -9.14
CA VAL A 187 15.78 -8.16 -9.64
C VAL A 187 15.80 -8.93 -10.96
N GLY A 188 14.99 -9.99 -11.09
CA GLY A 188 14.81 -10.71 -12.36
C GLY A 188 14.33 -9.80 -13.50
N ARG A 189 13.33 -8.94 -13.23
CA ARG A 189 12.84 -7.94 -14.21
C ARG A 189 13.93 -6.93 -14.59
N MET A 190 14.72 -6.43 -13.63
CA MET A 190 15.86 -5.53 -13.90
C MET A 190 16.90 -6.19 -14.80
N LEU A 191 17.28 -7.45 -14.52
CA LEU A 191 18.27 -8.20 -15.30
C LEU A 191 17.80 -8.45 -16.75
N LEU A 192 16.51 -8.70 -16.96
CA LEU A 192 15.93 -8.79 -18.31
C LEU A 192 16.05 -7.46 -19.06
N CYS A 193 15.75 -6.33 -18.40
CA CYS A 193 15.84 -5.00 -19.02
C CYS A 193 17.28 -4.59 -19.38
N VAL A 194 18.29 -5.04 -18.62
CA VAL A 194 19.70 -4.85 -18.98
C VAL A 194 20.10 -5.75 -20.15
N ARG A 195 19.64 -7.01 -20.16
CA ARG A 195 19.94 -7.98 -21.23
C ARG A 195 19.35 -7.57 -22.57
N GLU A 196 18.13 -7.05 -22.61
CA GLU A 196 17.51 -6.68 -23.88
C GLU A 196 18.25 -5.52 -24.57
N ARG A 197 18.75 -4.56 -23.77
CA ARG A 197 19.67 -3.48 -24.23
C ARG A 197 20.98 -3.99 -24.83
N THR A 198 21.50 -5.15 -24.43
CA THR A 198 22.73 -5.73 -25.02
C THR A 198 22.43 -6.65 -26.21
N THR A 199 21.25 -7.27 -26.27
CA THR A 199 20.85 -8.09 -27.43
C THR A 199 20.53 -7.29 -28.69
N SER A 200 20.34 -5.97 -28.59
CA SER A 200 20.38 -5.06 -29.75
C SER A 200 21.78 -4.95 -30.39
N GLU A 201 22.84 -5.45 -29.73
CA GLU A 201 24.22 -5.40 -30.26
C GLU A 201 24.90 -6.77 -30.45
N SER A 202 24.46 -7.87 -29.79
CA SER A 202 25.00 -9.23 -30.06
C SER A 202 24.13 -10.40 -29.57
N PRO A 203 24.03 -11.53 -30.31
CA PRO A 203 23.20 -12.67 -29.94
C PRO A 203 24.00 -13.89 -29.38
N SER A 204 24.24 -13.94 -28.07
CA SER A 204 24.67 -15.18 -27.39
C SER A 204 24.24 -15.24 -25.90
N HIS A 205 24.47 -16.37 -25.22
CA HIS A 205 24.12 -16.65 -23.81
C HIS A 205 22.64 -16.83 -23.44
N ALA A 206 21.95 -17.83 -24.01
CA ALA A 206 20.61 -18.28 -23.56
C ALA A 206 20.63 -19.20 -22.30
N SER A 207 21.60 -19.03 -21.39
CA SER A 207 21.87 -19.97 -20.29
C SER A 207 21.19 -19.64 -18.95
N LEU A 208 21.11 -18.36 -18.56
CA LEU A 208 20.77 -17.96 -17.19
C LEU A 208 19.29 -18.16 -16.78
N GLN A 209 18.34 -18.14 -17.73
CA GLN A 209 16.91 -18.32 -17.42
C GLN A 209 16.59 -19.70 -16.82
N ARG A 210 17.51 -20.67 -16.94
CA ARG A 210 17.39 -22.00 -16.29
C ARG A 210 17.84 -22.02 -14.82
N GLN A 211 18.71 -21.12 -14.37
CA GLN A 211 19.30 -21.20 -13.02
C GLN A 211 18.42 -20.60 -11.93
N PHE A 212 17.55 -19.63 -12.25
CA PHE A 212 16.61 -19.03 -11.30
C PHE A 212 15.21 -19.68 -11.30
N SER A 213 14.98 -20.72 -12.12
CA SER A 213 13.70 -21.41 -12.28
C SER A 213 13.65 -22.81 -11.64
N SER A 214 14.41 -23.03 -10.55
CA SER A 214 14.25 -24.20 -9.68
C SER A 214 12.99 -24.08 -8.80
N GLY A 215 11.83 -23.91 -9.44
CA GLY A 215 10.55 -23.59 -8.79
C GLY A 215 9.42 -23.43 -9.80
N HIS A 216 8.86 -24.55 -10.25
CA HIS A 216 7.57 -24.69 -10.95
C HIS A 216 7.13 -23.53 -11.88
N SER A 217 7.50 -23.60 -13.16
CA SER A 217 6.83 -22.83 -14.22
C SER A 217 6.69 -23.70 -15.48
N LYS A 218 5.45 -23.94 -15.91
CA LYS A 218 5.16 -24.62 -17.18
C LYS A 218 5.56 -23.70 -18.33
N LYS A 219 6.22 -24.26 -19.35
CA LYS A 219 6.43 -23.57 -20.63
C LYS A 219 5.09 -23.22 -21.26
N TYR A 220 4.95 -21.99 -21.72
CA TYR A 220 3.99 -21.59 -22.74
C TYR A 220 4.79 -21.03 -23.92
N ASP A 221 4.41 -21.40 -25.13
CA ASP A 221 4.95 -20.78 -26.35
C ASP A 221 4.38 -19.36 -26.47
N ASP A 222 5.26 -18.36 -26.62
CA ASP A 222 4.88 -16.98 -26.91
C ASP A 222 5.04 -16.69 -28.41
N GLY A 223 3.91 -16.58 -29.09
CA GLY A 223 3.81 -16.28 -30.52
C GLY A 223 3.27 -14.88 -30.81
N GLY A 224 3.43 -13.92 -29.90
CA GLY A 224 2.98 -12.53 -30.04
C GLY A 224 4.06 -11.56 -30.55
N PRO A 225 3.68 -10.47 -31.24
CA PRO A 225 4.63 -9.43 -31.66
C PRO A 225 5.15 -8.59 -30.47
N ARG A 226 6.40 -8.14 -30.62
CA ARG A 226 7.29 -7.64 -29.55
C ARG A 226 6.94 -6.27 -28.95
N SER A 227 7.57 -6.01 -27.80
CA SER A 227 7.84 -4.72 -27.13
C SER A 227 6.90 -4.35 -25.97
N GLY A 228 7.34 -4.67 -24.74
CA GLY A 228 6.72 -4.27 -23.47
C GLY A 228 7.05 -5.25 -22.34
N THR A 229 7.38 -4.73 -21.16
CA THR A 229 7.83 -5.48 -19.96
C THR A 229 6.72 -6.31 -19.28
N ARG A 230 6.16 -7.30 -19.98
CA ARG A 230 5.16 -8.25 -19.45
C ARG A 230 5.78 -9.38 -18.61
N VAL A 231 6.36 -9.01 -17.46
CA VAL A 231 6.89 -9.97 -16.47
C VAL A 231 6.29 -9.74 -15.07
N SER A 232 5.13 -9.09 -14.99
CA SER A 232 4.33 -9.05 -13.76
C SER A 232 3.17 -10.03 -13.82
N HIS A 233 3.04 -10.85 -12.77
CA HIS A 233 1.88 -11.71 -12.53
C HIS A 233 0.91 -11.08 -11.52
N PHE A 234 1.03 -9.77 -11.24
CA PHE A 234 0.14 -9.08 -10.32
C PHE A 234 -1.29 -8.99 -10.87
N LEU A 235 -2.25 -9.49 -10.09
CA LEU A 235 -3.68 -9.37 -10.38
C LEU A 235 -4.26 -8.14 -9.63
N PRO A 236 -4.55 -7.02 -10.33
CA PRO A 236 -5.24 -5.89 -9.74
C PRO A 236 -6.69 -6.27 -9.39
N THR A 237 -7.20 -5.74 -8.28
CA THR A 237 -8.63 -5.79 -7.94
C THR A 237 -9.03 -4.48 -7.28
N SER A 238 -10.29 -4.05 -7.45
CA SER A 238 -10.83 -2.88 -6.76
C SER A 238 -10.63 -2.97 -5.24
N ARG A 239 -10.80 -4.15 -4.66
CA ARG A 239 -10.54 -4.40 -3.22
C ARG A 239 -9.10 -4.12 -2.81
N ARG A 240 -8.10 -4.50 -3.62
CA ARG A 240 -6.68 -4.19 -3.35
C ARG A 240 -6.41 -2.69 -3.40
N ILE A 241 -7.00 -1.98 -4.36
CA ILE A 241 -6.90 -0.52 -4.49
C ILE A 241 -7.52 0.15 -3.26
N VAL A 242 -8.78 -0.17 -2.92
CA VAL A 242 -9.48 0.41 -1.75
C VAL A 242 -8.76 0.12 -0.43
N GLN A 243 -8.11 -1.04 -0.27
CA GLN A 243 -7.27 -1.35 0.90
C GLN A 243 -6.01 -0.47 1.00
N PHE A 244 -5.61 0.18 -0.10
CA PHE A 244 -4.46 1.08 -0.20
C PHE A 244 -4.85 2.55 -0.34
N SER A 245 -6.06 2.89 -0.81
CA SER A 245 -6.56 4.28 -0.85
C SER A 245 -6.68 4.90 0.54
N ASN A 246 -6.77 6.23 0.60
CA ASN A 246 -7.24 6.91 1.80
C ASN A 246 -8.75 7.11 1.68
N GLU A 247 -9.46 7.14 2.81
CA GLU A 247 -10.91 7.42 2.84
C GLU A 247 -11.23 8.94 2.82
N LYS A 248 -10.19 9.78 2.80
CA LYS A 248 -10.31 11.24 2.91
C LYS A 248 -10.33 11.90 1.53
N ALA A 249 -11.42 12.57 1.20
CA ALA A 249 -11.51 13.47 0.04
C ALA A 249 -10.88 14.84 0.35
N ALA A 250 -10.62 15.64 -0.69
CA ALA A 250 -10.25 17.04 -0.52
C ALA A 250 -11.44 17.86 0.02
N GLU A 251 -11.19 18.77 0.97
CA GLU A 251 -12.22 19.65 1.49
C GLU A 251 -12.55 20.76 0.48
N PRO A 252 -13.74 21.39 0.51
CA PRO A 252 -14.19 22.34 -0.53
C PRO A 252 -13.31 23.57 -0.79
N ASN A 253 -12.34 23.86 0.08
CA ASN A 253 -11.36 24.96 -0.06
C ASN A 253 -9.89 24.48 0.10
N SER A 254 -9.62 23.18 0.05
CA SER A 254 -8.25 22.64 0.16
C SER A 254 -7.38 23.10 -1.00
N ARG A 255 -6.15 23.56 -0.72
CA ARG A 255 -5.13 23.77 -1.74
C ARG A 255 -4.64 22.42 -2.26
N ILE A 256 -5.13 22.00 -3.42
CA ILE A 256 -4.75 20.74 -4.05
C ILE A 256 -3.43 20.93 -4.80
N VAL A 257 -2.41 20.19 -4.38
CA VAL A 257 -1.12 20.08 -5.05
C VAL A 257 -1.15 18.85 -5.94
N TYR A 258 -0.68 19.00 -7.18
CA TYR A 258 -0.56 17.92 -8.15
C TYR A 258 0.91 17.71 -8.51
N ILE A 259 1.31 16.44 -8.62
CA ILE A 259 2.61 15.99 -9.12
C ILE A 259 2.38 14.71 -9.91
N ASP A 260 3.06 14.53 -11.03
CA ASP A 260 3.02 13.29 -11.78
C ASP A 260 4.40 12.72 -12.10
N GLY A 261 4.40 11.55 -12.73
CA GLY A 261 5.61 10.88 -13.14
C GLY A 261 5.42 9.38 -13.36
N ALA A 262 6.55 8.71 -13.56
CA ALA A 262 6.59 7.26 -13.64
C ALA A 262 6.34 6.63 -12.26
N PHE A 263 7.02 7.08 -11.19
CA PHE A 263 7.03 6.41 -9.88
C PHE A 263 7.36 4.90 -9.97
N ASP A 264 8.18 4.54 -10.96
CA ASP A 264 8.72 3.18 -11.10
C ASP A 264 9.75 2.90 -10.00
N LEU A 265 9.78 1.66 -9.52
CA LEU A 265 10.63 1.25 -8.39
C LEU A 265 10.62 2.23 -7.21
N PHE A 266 9.43 2.67 -6.79
CA PHE A 266 9.19 3.68 -5.75
C PHE A 266 10.19 3.61 -4.56
N HIS A 267 10.93 4.69 -4.34
CA HIS A 267 12.18 4.72 -3.55
C HIS A 267 12.33 6.02 -2.74
N ALA A 268 13.44 6.14 -1.98
CA ALA A 268 13.69 7.25 -1.05
C ALA A 268 13.55 8.65 -1.69
N GLY A 269 14.11 8.87 -2.88
CA GLY A 269 13.91 10.12 -3.62
C GLY A 269 12.44 10.45 -3.95
N HIS A 270 11.62 9.44 -4.29
CA HIS A 270 10.17 9.62 -4.49
C HIS A 270 9.44 9.96 -3.18
N VAL A 271 9.85 9.37 -2.06
CA VAL A 271 9.32 9.72 -0.72
C VAL A 271 9.60 11.19 -0.41
N GLU A 272 10.83 11.66 -0.64
CA GLU A 272 11.23 13.01 -0.26
C GLU A 272 10.55 14.09 -1.12
N ILE A 273 10.46 13.92 -2.44
CA ILE A 273 9.73 14.87 -3.29
C ILE A 273 8.23 14.90 -2.94
N LEU A 274 7.61 13.77 -2.62
CA LEU A 274 6.21 13.72 -2.19
C LEU A 274 6.01 14.36 -0.81
N ARG A 275 6.97 14.22 0.12
CA ARG A 275 6.97 14.92 1.41
C ARG A 275 6.99 16.44 1.22
N LEU A 276 7.87 16.93 0.34
CA LEU A 276 7.99 18.35 0.01
C LEU A 276 6.72 18.87 -0.68
N ALA A 277 6.23 18.16 -1.71
CA ALA A 277 5.00 18.49 -2.42
C ALA A 277 3.78 18.55 -1.47
N ARG A 278 3.67 17.60 -0.53
CA ARG A 278 2.61 17.57 0.47
C ARG A 278 2.64 18.75 1.44
N GLY A 279 3.82 19.31 1.69
CA GLY A 279 4.02 20.52 2.50
C GLY A 279 3.59 21.83 1.81
N LEU A 280 3.29 21.79 0.50
CA LEU A 280 2.88 22.97 -0.26
C LEU A 280 1.36 23.18 -0.30
N GLY A 281 0.55 22.29 0.29
CA GLY A 281 -0.91 22.44 0.34
C GLY A 281 -1.61 21.45 1.27
N ASP A 282 -2.93 21.38 1.15
CA ASP A 282 -3.79 20.63 2.08
C ASP A 282 -4.07 19.20 1.62
N PHE A 283 -3.80 18.90 0.34
CA PHE A 283 -4.09 17.63 -0.31
C PHE A 283 -3.10 17.39 -1.45
N LEU A 284 -2.45 16.22 -1.50
CA LEU A 284 -1.54 15.82 -2.59
C LEU A 284 -2.20 14.75 -3.48
N LEU A 285 -2.44 15.14 -4.73
CA LEU A 285 -2.93 14.28 -5.80
C LEU A 285 -1.75 13.86 -6.69
N VAL A 286 -1.52 12.57 -6.86
CA VAL A 286 -0.37 12.05 -7.61
C VAL A 286 -0.80 11.40 -8.93
N GLY A 287 -0.36 11.95 -10.06
CA GLY A 287 -0.55 11.34 -11.37
C GLY A 287 0.46 10.22 -11.62
N ILE A 288 -0.02 9.05 -12.06
CA ILE A 288 0.85 7.93 -12.43
C ILE A 288 0.62 7.60 -13.89
N HIS A 289 1.61 7.88 -14.74
CA HIS A 289 1.47 7.66 -16.19
C HIS A 289 1.35 6.17 -16.53
N THR A 290 0.69 5.88 -17.66
CA THR A 290 0.54 4.51 -18.19
C THR A 290 1.89 3.86 -18.52
N ASP A 291 1.94 2.53 -18.55
CA ASP A 291 3.17 1.80 -18.91
C ASP A 291 3.63 2.16 -20.33
N GLN A 292 2.70 2.39 -21.26
CA GLN A 292 2.98 2.81 -22.63
C GLN A 292 3.58 4.22 -22.67
N THR A 293 3.04 5.16 -21.89
CA THR A 293 3.58 6.52 -21.78
C THR A 293 5.00 6.52 -21.21
N VAL A 294 5.25 5.72 -20.16
CA VAL A 294 6.60 5.61 -19.57
C VAL A 294 7.57 4.95 -20.56
N SER A 295 7.16 3.88 -21.24
CA SER A 295 7.98 3.17 -22.23
C SER A 295 8.35 4.05 -23.43
N ALA A 296 7.41 4.87 -23.92
CA ALA A 296 7.63 5.78 -25.02
C ALA A 296 8.61 6.93 -24.70
N ASN A 297 8.61 7.42 -23.45
CA ASN A 297 9.43 8.57 -23.04
C ASN A 297 10.72 8.19 -22.30
N ARG A 298 10.81 7.02 -21.65
CA ARG A 298 11.97 6.55 -20.87
C ARG A 298 12.58 5.23 -21.39
N GLY A 299 12.18 4.82 -22.60
CA GLY A 299 12.72 3.67 -23.31
C GLY A 299 11.95 2.36 -23.12
N ALA A 300 12.02 1.49 -24.14
CA ALA A 300 11.16 0.31 -24.32
C ALA A 300 11.08 -0.65 -23.11
N HIS A 301 12.15 -0.75 -22.32
CA HIS A 301 12.26 -1.64 -21.15
C HIS A 301 11.92 -0.94 -19.81
N ARG A 302 11.21 0.18 -19.86
CA ARG A 302 10.56 0.83 -18.71
C ARG A 302 9.04 0.80 -18.89
N PRO A 303 8.26 0.73 -17.81
CA PRO A 303 8.68 0.57 -16.41
C PRO A 303 8.99 -0.89 -16.03
N ILE A 304 9.67 -1.08 -14.90
CA ILE A 304 9.93 -2.38 -14.25
C ILE A 304 8.70 -2.88 -13.49
N MET A 305 7.98 -1.96 -12.84
CA MET A 305 6.68 -2.22 -12.21
C MET A 305 5.54 -1.67 -13.07
N ASN A 306 4.49 -2.45 -13.26
CA ASN A 306 3.34 -2.02 -14.07
C ASN A 306 2.54 -0.91 -13.37
N LEU A 307 1.63 -0.27 -14.11
CA LEU A 307 0.80 0.83 -13.64
C LEU A 307 0.12 0.57 -12.29
N HIS A 308 -0.40 -0.65 -12.06
CA HIS A 308 -1.10 -0.99 -10.83
C HIS A 308 -0.14 -1.29 -9.66
N GLU A 309 1.02 -1.90 -9.93
CA GLU A 309 2.09 -2.12 -8.93
C GLU A 309 2.68 -0.78 -8.45
N ARG A 310 2.88 0.17 -9.38
CA ARG A 310 3.29 1.55 -9.09
C ARG A 310 2.20 2.29 -8.29
N SER A 311 0.94 2.16 -8.69
CA SER A 311 -0.21 2.75 -7.97
C SER A 311 -0.28 2.30 -6.51
N LEU A 312 -0.16 0.99 -6.22
CA LEU A 312 -0.14 0.51 -4.84
C LEU A 312 1.09 0.98 -4.06
N SER A 313 2.24 1.13 -4.72
CA SER A 313 3.47 1.61 -4.08
C SER A 313 3.34 3.08 -3.65
N VAL A 314 2.78 3.94 -4.53
CA VAL A 314 2.52 5.36 -4.26
C VAL A 314 1.41 5.54 -3.20
N LEU A 315 0.29 4.82 -3.32
CA LEU A 315 -0.82 4.90 -2.35
C LEU A 315 -0.46 4.48 -0.92
N ALA A 316 0.61 3.70 -0.73
CA ALA A 316 1.11 3.34 0.60
C ALA A 316 1.84 4.49 1.33
N CYS A 317 2.29 5.50 0.60
CA CYS A 317 3.04 6.63 1.14
C CYS A 317 2.12 7.57 1.94
N ARG A 318 2.53 7.94 3.17
CA ARG A 318 1.76 8.80 4.08
C ARG A 318 1.56 10.24 3.60
N TYR A 319 2.36 10.66 2.61
CA TYR A 319 2.30 12.00 2.04
C TYR A 319 1.33 12.11 0.86
N VAL A 320 0.82 10.98 0.35
CA VAL A 320 -0.11 10.93 -0.77
C VAL A 320 -1.54 10.84 -0.25
N ASP A 321 -2.41 11.75 -0.68
CA ASP A 321 -3.83 11.69 -0.34
C ASP A 321 -4.62 10.88 -1.40
N GLU A 322 -4.37 11.06 -2.70
CA GLU A 322 -5.03 10.32 -3.80
C GLU A 322 -4.12 10.15 -5.04
N VAL A 323 -4.46 9.20 -5.93
CA VAL A 323 -3.73 8.88 -7.17
C VAL A 323 -4.63 8.91 -8.41
N ILE A 324 -4.18 9.59 -9.48
CA ILE A 324 -4.74 9.40 -10.84
C ILE A 324 -4.03 8.21 -11.50
N ILE A 325 -4.70 7.06 -11.55
CA ILE A 325 -4.20 5.84 -12.20
C ILE A 325 -4.32 6.00 -13.73
N GLY A 326 -3.20 6.15 -14.42
CA GLY A 326 -3.16 6.37 -15.87
C GLY A 326 -3.24 7.84 -16.26
N ALA A 327 -2.58 8.71 -15.49
CA ALA A 327 -2.51 10.14 -15.78
C ALA A 327 -1.90 10.42 -17.18
N PRO A 328 -2.40 11.44 -17.91
CA PRO A 328 -1.80 11.88 -19.18
C PRO A 328 -0.38 12.40 -18.96
N TRP A 329 0.37 12.57 -20.05
CA TRP A 329 1.70 13.20 -20.01
C TRP A 329 1.62 14.73 -19.89
N GLU A 330 0.60 15.33 -20.52
CA GLU A 330 0.36 16.77 -20.48
C GLU A 330 -0.73 17.11 -19.46
N VAL A 331 -0.46 18.09 -18.61
CA VAL A 331 -1.41 18.62 -17.62
C VAL A 331 -2.44 19.52 -18.33
N SER A 332 -3.58 18.95 -18.71
CA SER A 332 -4.62 19.67 -19.43
C SER A 332 -5.43 20.63 -18.53
N LYS A 333 -6.02 21.68 -19.13
CA LYS A 333 -6.95 22.60 -18.45
C LYS A 333 -8.17 21.87 -17.86
N ASP A 334 -8.64 20.84 -18.55
CA ASP A 334 -9.75 20.00 -18.10
C ASP A 334 -9.35 19.22 -16.85
N MET A 335 -8.13 18.69 -16.77
CA MET A 335 -7.62 18.01 -15.57
C MET A 335 -7.47 18.97 -14.40
N ILE A 336 -6.90 20.16 -14.63
CA ILE A 336 -6.78 21.22 -13.61
C ILE A 336 -8.15 21.59 -13.04
N THR A 337 -9.15 21.73 -13.90
CA THR A 337 -10.50 22.14 -13.51
C THR A 337 -11.27 20.99 -12.83
N THR A 338 -11.16 19.76 -13.35
CA THR A 338 -11.85 18.57 -12.82
C THR A 338 -11.40 18.22 -11.41
N PHE A 339 -10.09 18.32 -11.14
CA PHE A 339 -9.50 18.01 -9.84
C PHE A 339 -9.21 19.26 -8.98
N ASN A 340 -9.67 20.45 -9.40
CA ASN A 340 -9.44 21.73 -8.73
C ASN A 340 -7.97 21.97 -8.34
N ILE A 341 -7.04 21.64 -9.24
CA ILE A 341 -5.60 21.68 -9.00
C ILE A 341 -5.17 23.14 -8.80
N SER A 342 -4.64 23.43 -7.61
CA SER A 342 -4.22 24.77 -7.20
C SER A 342 -2.73 25.02 -7.45
N LEU A 343 -1.93 23.97 -7.55
CA LEU A 343 -0.49 24.03 -7.81
C LEU A 343 -0.04 22.73 -8.51
N VAL A 344 0.77 22.84 -9.54
CA VAL A 344 1.49 21.71 -10.15
C VAL A 344 2.96 21.81 -9.73
N VAL A 345 3.58 20.70 -9.34
CA VAL A 345 5.00 20.64 -8.96
C VAL A 345 5.71 19.47 -9.65
N HIS A 346 6.97 19.68 -10.00
CA HIS A 346 7.85 18.68 -10.61
C HIS A 346 9.19 18.64 -9.87
N GLY A 347 9.95 17.55 -10.06
CA GLY A 347 11.31 17.45 -9.53
C GLY A 347 12.28 18.37 -10.27
N THR A 348 13.27 18.91 -9.56
CA THR A 348 14.34 19.74 -10.14
C THR A 348 15.51 18.94 -10.69
N VAL A 349 15.47 17.61 -10.58
CA VAL A 349 16.47 16.67 -11.10
C VAL A 349 15.73 15.59 -11.88
N ALA A 350 16.06 15.42 -13.15
CA ALA A 350 15.57 14.33 -13.98
C ALA A 350 16.57 13.16 -13.97
N GLU A 351 16.15 11.97 -14.41
CA GLU A 351 17.09 10.85 -14.63
C GLU A 351 18.07 11.16 -15.78
N ASP A 352 17.69 12.06 -16.69
CA ASP A 352 18.50 12.60 -17.78
C ASP A 352 18.60 14.13 -17.64
N ASP A 353 19.72 14.64 -17.13
CA ASP A 353 20.02 16.08 -17.07
C ASP A 353 20.42 16.62 -18.47
N ASP A 354 19.45 16.64 -19.39
CA ASP A 354 19.50 17.39 -20.66
C ASP A 354 18.37 18.45 -20.75
N PHE A 355 17.62 18.65 -19.65
CA PHE A 355 16.48 19.58 -19.53
C PHE A 355 16.87 21.07 -19.46
N GLU A 356 18.16 21.40 -19.51
CA GLU A 356 18.67 22.78 -19.52
C GLU A 356 18.37 23.56 -20.82
N LYS A 357 17.87 22.90 -21.87
CA LYS A 357 17.72 23.49 -23.23
C LYS A 357 16.39 24.20 -23.50
N ASP A 358 15.27 23.73 -22.95
CA ASP A 358 13.94 24.10 -23.48
C ASP A 358 13.16 25.18 -22.69
N TYR A 359 13.73 25.73 -21.61
CA TYR A 359 13.10 26.84 -20.84
C TYR A 359 14.01 28.04 -20.56
N LYS A 360 15.03 28.28 -21.40
CA LYS A 360 15.82 29.54 -21.38
C LYS A 360 15.26 30.67 -22.26
N ASN A 361 14.17 30.42 -22.99
CA ASN A 361 13.45 31.43 -23.78
C ASN A 361 11.98 31.53 -23.31
N GLU A 362 11.70 32.52 -22.44
CA GLU A 362 10.42 33.26 -22.25
C GLU A 362 10.27 33.77 -20.80
N LEU A 363 11.23 34.58 -20.33
CA LEU A 363 11.02 35.46 -19.15
C LEU A 363 12.02 36.64 -19.10
N THR A 364 12.17 37.35 -20.22
CA THR A 364 12.75 38.70 -20.26
C THR A 364 11.65 39.73 -20.46
N THR A 365 10.93 40.04 -19.37
CA THR A 365 10.06 41.22 -19.32
C THR A 365 10.90 42.50 -19.51
N PRO A 366 10.49 43.45 -20.37
CA PRO A 366 11.25 44.69 -20.59
C PRO A 366 11.10 45.62 -19.38
N ALA A 367 12.22 46.11 -18.84
CA ALA A 367 12.22 47.05 -17.73
C ALA A 367 13.35 48.11 -17.84
N ARG A 368 12.95 49.28 -18.36
CA ARG A 368 13.65 50.58 -18.43
C ARG A 368 14.77 50.73 -19.46
#